data_AF-A0A101DIL5-F1
#
_entry.id   AF-A0A101DIL5-F1
#
_cell.length_a   1.000
_cell.length_b   1.000
_cell.length_c   1.000
_cell.angle_alpha   90.00
_cell.angle_beta   90.00
_cell.angle_gamma   90.00
#
_symmetry.space_group_name_H-M   'P 1'
#
loop_
_entity.id
_entity.type
_entity.pdbx_description
1 polymer ?
#
loop_
_entity_poly.entity_id
_entity_poly.type
_entity_poly.pdbx_seq_one_letter_code
_entity_poly.pdbx_strand_id
1 'polypeptide(L)' 'VKGYAPQSGDWFWVKYSPQGKIDKEGKVKGCIGCHQIHKYNDYIFLHQFK' A
#
# COMPACT_ATOMS: atom_id res chain seq x y z
N VAL A 1 5.17 -8.59 -11.91
CA VAL A 1 6.58 -8.21 -12.15
C VAL A 1 7.41 -8.76 -10.99
N LYS A 2 8.41 -9.59 -11.26
CA LYS A 2 9.26 -10.16 -10.19
C LYS A 2 10.09 -9.02 -9.56
N GLY A 3 10.07 -8.91 -8.23
CA GLY A 3 10.79 -7.87 -7.50
C GLY A 3 10.28 -6.45 -7.76
N TYR A 4 8.95 -6.27 -7.84
CA TYR A 4 8.35 -4.99 -8.20
C TYR A 4 8.71 -3.86 -7.22
N ALA A 5 8.55 -4.09 -5.93
CA ALA A 5 8.75 -3.07 -4.90
C ALA A 5 9.28 -3.68 -3.59
N PRO A 6 10.46 -4.36 -3.62
CA PRO A 6 10.93 -5.15 -2.50
C PRO A 6 11.21 -4.31 -1.24
N GLN A 7 11.56 -3.04 -1.42
CA GLN A 7 11.76 -2.10 -0.31
C GLN A 7 10.44 -1.70 0.39
N SER A 8 9.30 -1.89 -0.27
CA SER A 8 7.97 -1.56 0.24
C SER A 8 7.04 -2.78 0.28
N GLY A 9 7.59 -3.97 0.54
CA GLY A 9 6.83 -5.22 0.71
C GLY A 9 6.17 -5.75 -0.57
N ASP A 10 6.66 -5.36 -1.74
CA ASP A 10 6.12 -5.76 -3.06
C ASP A 10 4.65 -5.36 -3.32
N TRP A 11 4.10 -4.48 -2.48
CA TRP A 11 2.73 -3.97 -2.60
C TRP A 11 2.53 -3.12 -3.86
N PHE A 12 1.41 -3.38 -4.54
CA PHE A 12 0.87 -2.53 -5.59
C PHE A 12 -0.32 -1.75 -5.04
N TRP A 13 -0.20 -0.43 -4.98
CA TRP A 13 -1.23 0.45 -4.42
C TRP A 13 -2.10 1.01 -5.53
N VAL A 14 -3.41 1.09 -5.31
CA VAL A 14 -4.33 1.74 -6.24
C VAL A 14 -5.32 2.60 -5.47
N LYS A 15 -5.58 3.80 -6.00
CA LYS A 15 -6.70 4.64 -5.60
C LYS A 15 -7.71 4.67 -6.74
N TYR A 16 -8.95 4.28 -6.42
CA TYR A 16 -10.07 4.42 -7.33
C TYR A 16 -10.93 5.63 -6.95
N SER A 17 -11.50 6.29 -7.95
CA SER A 17 -12.60 7.23 -7.78
C SER A 17 -13.90 6.49 -7.41
N PRO A 18 -14.95 7.18 -6.94
CA PRO A 18 -16.25 6.55 -6.69
C PRO A 18 -16.89 5.90 -7.93
N GLN A 19 -16.46 6.29 -9.13
CA GLN A 19 -16.92 5.72 -10.41
C GLN A 19 -16.01 4.57 -10.89
N GLY A 20 -15.04 4.14 -10.09
CA GLY A 20 -14.12 3.06 -10.44
C GLY A 20 -12.97 3.47 -11.35
N LYS A 21 -12.76 4.78 -11.59
CA LYS A 21 -11.60 5.25 -12.37
C LYS A 21 -10.34 5.19 -11.52
N ILE A 22 -9.21 4.77 -12.10
CA ILE A 22 -7.90 4.84 -11.42
C ILE A 22 -7.44 6.30 -11.35
N ASP A 23 -7.24 6.81 -10.12
CA ASP A 23 -6.67 8.14 -9.87
C ASP A 23 -5.15 8.07 -9.71
N LYS A 24 -4.64 7.02 -9.05
CA LYS A 24 -3.21 6.74 -8.83
C LYS A 24 -2.99 5.24 -8.70
N GLU A 25 -1.89 4.74 -9.24
CA GLU A 25 -1.52 3.33 -9.09
C GLU A 25 0.00 3.11 -8.99
N GLY A 26 0.40 1.92 -8.53
CA GLY A 26 1.78 1.49 -8.45
C GLY A 26 2.47 1.82 -7.12
N LYS A 27 3.68 2.41 -7.19
CA LYS A 27 4.49 2.78 -6.01
C LYS A 27 4.04 4.13 -5.45
N VAL A 28 2.81 4.20 -4.97
CA VAL A 28 2.18 5.46 -4.54
C VAL A 28 2.77 5.92 -3.21
N LYS A 29 3.63 6.94 -3.25
CA LYS A 29 4.35 7.48 -2.07
C LYS A 29 3.46 7.78 -0.85
N GLY A 30 2.26 8.30 -1.08
CA GLY A 30 1.32 8.60 0.01
C GLY A 30 0.81 7.35 0.73
N CYS A 31 0.49 6.29 -0.03
CA CYS A 31 0.04 5.01 0.52
C CYS A 31 1.18 4.32 1.28
N ILE A 32 2.35 4.19 0.63
CA ILE A 32 3.56 3.62 1.24
C ILE A 32 3.94 4.40 2.52
N GLY A 33 3.89 5.73 2.46
CA GLY A 33 4.29 6.62 3.55
C GLY A 33 3.49 6.43 4.84
N CYS A 34 2.19 6.17 4.72
CA CYS A 34 1.32 5.89 5.86
C CYS A 34 1.43 4.41 6.30
N HIS A 35 1.38 3.47 5.36
CA HIS A 35 1.34 2.05 5.67
C HIS A 35 2.68 1.47 6.15
N GLN A 36 3.82 2.11 5.83
CA GLN A 36 5.14 1.64 6.29
C GLN A 36 5.29 1.60 7.81
N ILE A 37 4.44 2.31 8.58
CA ILE A 37 4.45 2.22 10.05
C ILE A 37 4.10 0.79 10.52
N HIS A 38 3.38 0.04 9.68
CA HIS A 38 3.05 -1.37 9.88
C HIS A 38 3.85 -2.29 8.95
N LYS A 39 5.07 -1.90 8.53
CA LYS A 39 5.92 -2.74 7.66
C LYS A 39 6.20 -4.15 8.22
N TYR A 40 6.19 -4.31 9.54
CA TYR A 40 6.37 -5.62 10.19
C TYR A 40 5.09 -6.48 10.22
N ASN A 41 3.94 -5.87 9.91
CA ASN A 41 2.66 -6.54 9.72
C ASN A 41 2.26 -6.52 8.23
N ASP A 42 3.25 -6.63 7.35
CA ASP A 42 3.07 -6.60 5.91
C ASP A 42 2.25 -5.41 5.39
N TYR A 43 2.51 -4.20 5.92
CA TYR A 43 1.83 -2.95 5.53
C TYR A 43 0.32 -2.94 5.81
N ILE A 44 -0.22 -3.94 6.53
CA ILE A 44 -1.63 -4.05 6.87
C ILE A 44 -1.88 -3.51 8.28
N PHE A 45 -2.92 -2.67 8.40
CA PHE A 45 -3.46 -2.25 9.69
C PHE A 45 -4.29 -3.39 10.27
N LEU A 46 -3.65 -4.22 11.09
CA LEU A 46 -4.32 -5.25 11.86
C LEU A 46 -5.09 -4.62 13.03
N HIS A 47 -6.24 -5.20 13.38
CA HIS A 47 -6.95 -4.81 14.59
C HIS A 47 -6.04 -5.06 15.81
N GLN A 48 -5.90 -4.04 16.65
CA GLN A 48 -5.21 -4.16 17.93
C GLN A 48 -6.26 -4.20 19.03
N PHE A 49 -6.37 -5.32 19.72
CA PHE A 49 -7.09 -5.39 20.98
C PHE A 49 -6.28 -4.59 22.00
N LYS A 50 -6.86 -3.48 22.48
CA LYS A 50 -6.33 -2.68 23.59
C LYS A 50 -7.26 -2.83 24.79
#